data_AF-A0A2R6C5D7-F1
#
_entry.id   AF-A0A2R6C5D7-F1
#
_cell.length_a   1.000
_cell.length_b   1.000
_cell.length_c   1.000
_cell.angle_alpha   90.00
_cell.angle_beta   90.00
_cell.angle_gamma   90.00
#
_symmetry.space_group_name_H-M   'P 1'
#
loop_
_entity.id
_entity.type
_entity.pdbx_description
1 polymer ?
#
loop_
_entity_poly.entity_id
_entity_poly.type
_entity_poly.pdbx_seq_one_letter_code
_entity_poly.pdbx_strand_id
1 'polypeptide(L)'
;MTPPSKWSTRWELENTVKDALEAGAIGLDITDSPTGESHSSSVAASVFVKLAYHAKVICHIRTRDVTSMGLRSLVRACSVWEVENILFVMGEGSESTGLTPTTAVNMVRSEGILNDRSVKLGLVVDPRRPTSLQRKIGARPDFIYSAPVTSQTEVEFLEEVSSKSGSELYAGLLVNSPLNRPILSRIGVNQSFEGLVDWRLVDTLKAISSVLILMSPADPDSGISVLREVRARGL
;
A
#
# COMPACT_ATOMS: atom_id res chain seq x y z
N MET A 1 -5.51 -4.58 2.38
CA MET A 1 -6.05 -5.59 3.31
C MET A 1 -5.22 -5.57 4.59
N THR A 2 -5.84 -5.80 5.74
CA THR A 2 -5.13 -5.78 7.02
C THR A 2 -5.03 -7.20 7.59
N PRO A 3 -3.85 -7.67 8.02
CA PRO A 3 -3.73 -8.97 8.67
C PRO A 3 -4.65 -9.10 9.90
N PRO A 4 -5.24 -10.27 10.15
CA PRO A 4 -6.08 -10.49 11.30
C PRO A 4 -5.23 -10.42 12.58
N SER A 5 -5.79 -9.88 13.66
CA SER A 5 -5.11 -9.78 14.96
C SER A 5 -5.31 -11.02 15.85
N LYS A 6 -6.23 -11.93 15.48
CA LYS A 6 -6.62 -13.08 16.30
C LYS A 6 -6.71 -14.36 15.47
N TRP A 7 -6.43 -15.50 16.09
CA TRP A 7 -6.65 -16.81 15.49
C TRP A 7 -8.11 -17.03 15.08
N SER A 8 -9.04 -16.56 15.91
CA SER A 8 -10.50 -16.62 15.68
C SER A 8 -10.98 -15.68 14.58
N THR A 9 -10.11 -14.99 13.86
CA THR A 9 -10.47 -14.20 12.68
C THR A 9 -9.54 -14.49 11.51
N ARG A 10 -8.72 -15.55 11.60
CA ARG A 10 -7.72 -15.88 10.58
C ARG A 10 -8.30 -16.10 9.19
N TRP A 11 -9.54 -16.60 9.11
CA TRP A 11 -10.25 -16.87 7.86
C TRP A 11 -10.67 -15.60 7.13
N GLU A 12 -10.75 -14.44 7.80
CA GLU A 12 -11.12 -13.18 7.17
C GLU A 12 -10.12 -12.78 6.09
N LEU A 13 -8.82 -13.00 6.32
CA LEU A 13 -7.78 -12.78 5.32
C LEU A 13 -7.98 -13.69 4.11
N GLU A 14 -8.17 -15.00 4.35
CA GLU A 14 -8.35 -15.99 3.29
C GLU A 14 -9.59 -15.70 2.44
N ASN A 15 -10.73 -15.40 3.05
CA ASN A 15 -11.96 -15.07 2.33
C ASN A 15 -11.75 -13.82 1.47
N THR A 16 -11.22 -12.75 2.08
CA THR A 16 -11.02 -11.50 1.36
C THR A 16 -10.00 -11.66 0.21
N VAL A 17 -8.96 -12.49 0.39
CA VAL A 17 -7.98 -12.83 -0.67
C VAL A 17 -8.69 -13.49 -1.85
N LYS A 18 -9.50 -14.52 -1.60
CA LYS A 18 -10.25 -15.22 -2.64
C LYS A 18 -11.21 -14.28 -3.36
N ASP A 19 -12.01 -13.53 -2.60
CA ASP A 19 -13.00 -12.60 -3.14
C ASP A 19 -12.34 -11.52 -4.01
N ALA A 20 -11.18 -11.00 -3.60
CA ALA A 20 -10.41 -10.03 -4.37
C ALA A 20 -9.88 -10.62 -5.68
N LEU A 21 -9.30 -11.83 -5.64
CA LEU A 21 -8.77 -12.50 -6.83
C LEU A 21 -9.89 -12.89 -7.80
N GLU A 22 -11.02 -13.40 -7.30
CA GLU A 22 -12.21 -13.73 -8.09
C GLU A 22 -12.87 -12.48 -8.71
N ALA A 23 -12.83 -11.35 -8.00
CA ALA A 23 -13.23 -10.05 -8.53
C ALA A 23 -12.23 -9.46 -9.55
N GLY A 24 -11.09 -10.13 -9.75
CA GLY A 24 -10.10 -9.80 -10.77
C GLY A 24 -8.94 -8.93 -10.29
N ALA A 25 -8.64 -8.87 -8.99
CA ALA A 25 -7.44 -8.19 -8.50
C ALA A 25 -6.18 -8.81 -9.13
N ILE A 26 -5.24 -7.97 -9.61
CA ILE A 26 -3.94 -8.43 -10.14
C ILE A 26 -2.89 -8.68 -9.06
N GLY A 27 -3.18 -8.29 -7.83
CA GLY A 27 -2.29 -8.34 -6.68
C GLY A 27 -2.97 -7.80 -5.44
N LEU A 28 -2.32 -8.00 -4.30
CA LEU A 28 -2.88 -7.72 -2.99
C LEU A 28 -1.96 -6.81 -2.19
N ASP A 29 -2.55 -5.77 -1.62
CA ASP A 29 -1.87 -4.81 -0.76
C ASP A 29 -2.07 -5.20 0.71
N ILE A 30 -1.01 -5.60 1.41
CA ILE A 30 -1.06 -6.13 2.77
C ILE A 30 -0.43 -5.12 3.72
N THR A 31 -1.28 -4.48 4.53
CA THR A 31 -0.89 -3.40 5.44
C THR A 31 -0.20 -3.94 6.69
N ASP A 32 0.62 -3.09 7.31
CA ASP A 32 1.29 -3.38 8.57
C ASP A 32 0.75 -2.43 9.64
N SER A 33 -0.11 -2.98 10.51
CA SER A 33 -0.66 -2.29 11.67
C SER A 33 -1.20 -0.87 11.37
N PRO A 34 -2.14 -0.73 10.40
CA PRO A 34 -2.67 0.58 10.04
C PRO A 34 -3.32 1.22 11.28
N THR A 35 -3.12 2.53 11.46
CA THR A 35 -3.64 3.32 12.60
C THR A 35 -3.02 3.04 13.97
N GLY A 36 -1.93 2.26 14.03
CA GLY A 36 -1.17 1.99 15.25
C GLY A 36 -1.73 0.85 16.11
N GLU A 37 -2.78 0.17 15.64
CA GLU A 37 -3.32 -1.03 16.27
C GLU A 37 -2.45 -2.24 15.93
N SER A 38 -2.19 -3.12 16.90
CA SER A 38 -1.35 -4.29 16.68
C SER A 38 -2.10 -5.37 15.90
N HIS A 39 -1.55 -5.73 14.75
CA HIS A 39 -2.02 -6.83 13.91
C HIS A 39 -0.94 -7.91 13.76
N SER A 40 -1.31 -9.06 13.19
CA SER A 40 -0.32 -10.05 12.77
C SER A 40 0.66 -9.44 11.76
N SER A 41 1.88 -9.99 11.71
CA SER A 41 2.92 -9.52 10.80
C SER A 41 2.43 -9.49 9.35
N SER A 42 2.56 -8.32 8.71
CA SER A 42 2.32 -8.12 7.28
C SER A 42 3.20 -9.02 6.41
N VAL A 43 4.46 -9.24 6.82
CA VAL A 43 5.41 -10.14 6.14
C VAL A 43 4.90 -11.58 6.20
N ALA A 44 4.48 -12.07 7.37
CA ALA A 44 3.94 -13.42 7.49
C ALA A 44 2.67 -13.62 6.64
N ALA A 45 1.76 -12.64 6.67
CA ALA A 45 0.56 -12.65 5.85
C ALA A 45 0.89 -12.62 4.34
N SER A 46 1.85 -11.81 3.93
CA SER A 46 2.30 -11.68 2.53
C SER A 46 2.91 -12.99 2.02
N VAL A 47 3.75 -13.64 2.83
CA VAL A 47 4.33 -14.95 2.50
C VAL A 47 3.23 -16.01 2.37
N PHE A 48 2.27 -16.04 3.31
CA PHE A 48 1.13 -16.94 3.22
C PHE A 48 0.34 -16.73 1.92
N VAL A 49 -0.02 -15.48 1.61
CA VAL A 49 -0.75 -15.13 0.38
C VAL A 49 0.03 -15.59 -0.87
N LYS A 50 1.33 -15.31 -0.90
CA LYS A 50 2.21 -15.67 -2.01
C LYS A 50 2.30 -17.19 -2.21
N LEU A 51 2.44 -17.97 -1.15
CA LEU A 51 2.58 -19.43 -1.24
C LEU A 51 1.26 -20.14 -1.49
N ALA A 52 0.17 -19.69 -0.87
CA ALA A 52 -1.13 -20.37 -0.95
C ALA A 52 -1.93 -19.99 -2.21
N TYR A 53 -1.73 -18.77 -2.74
CA TYR A 53 -2.53 -18.24 -3.85
C TYR A 53 -1.72 -17.85 -5.08
N HIS A 54 -0.38 -17.90 -5.01
CA HIS A 54 0.52 -17.45 -6.07
C HIS A 54 0.23 -16.01 -6.55
N ALA A 55 -0.37 -15.19 -5.69
CA ALA A 55 -0.73 -13.82 -5.99
C ALA A 55 0.45 -12.87 -5.81
N LYS A 56 0.46 -11.79 -6.60
CA LYS A 56 1.41 -10.68 -6.41
C LYS A 56 1.07 -9.92 -5.13
N VAL A 57 2.09 -9.50 -4.39
CA VAL A 57 1.88 -8.81 -3.11
C VAL A 57 2.66 -7.50 -3.03
N ILE A 58 2.02 -6.49 -2.44
CA ILE A 58 2.67 -5.32 -1.86
C ILE A 58 2.66 -5.52 -0.34
N CYS A 59 3.83 -5.79 0.22
CA CYS A 59 3.99 -5.98 1.65
C CYS A 59 4.40 -4.66 2.29
N HIS A 60 3.56 -4.12 3.18
CA HIS A 60 3.96 -3.00 4.01
C HIS A 60 4.97 -3.48 5.06
N ILE A 61 6.02 -2.70 5.27
CA ILE A 61 6.95 -2.89 6.40
C ILE A 61 7.03 -1.56 7.14
N ARG A 62 6.57 -1.57 8.39
CA ARG A 62 6.70 -0.43 9.29
C ARG A 62 8.15 -0.24 9.71
N THR A 63 8.65 0.99 9.72
CA THR A 63 10.05 1.28 10.10
C THR A 63 10.22 1.81 11.52
N ARG A 64 9.19 2.43 12.11
CA ARG A 64 9.32 3.22 13.34
C ARG A 64 9.85 2.47 14.55
N ASP A 65 9.36 1.26 14.81
CA ASP A 65 9.74 0.42 15.94
C ASP A 65 10.63 -0.76 15.55
N VAL A 66 11.15 -0.76 14.33
CA VAL A 66 12.00 -1.83 13.79
C VAL A 66 13.46 -1.39 13.85
N THR A 67 14.31 -2.24 14.43
CA THR A 67 15.77 -2.03 14.39
C THR A 67 16.31 -2.29 12.98
N SER A 68 17.48 -1.76 12.65
CA SER A 68 18.10 -2.04 11.35
C SER A 68 18.29 -3.54 11.09
N MET A 69 18.63 -4.33 12.12
CA MET A 69 18.75 -5.79 12.00
C MET A 69 17.40 -6.45 11.74
N GLY A 70 16.35 -6.00 12.45
CA GLY A 70 14.97 -6.45 12.19
C GLY A 70 14.54 -6.18 10.76
N LEU A 71 14.80 -4.96 10.24
CA LEU A 71 14.50 -4.59 8.87
C LEU A 71 15.15 -5.54 7.86
N ARG A 72 16.45 -5.83 8.02
CA ARG A 72 17.18 -6.77 7.14
C ARG A 72 16.53 -8.14 7.14
N SER A 73 16.14 -8.64 8.32
CA SER A 73 15.45 -9.94 8.44
C SER A 73 14.11 -9.94 7.70
N LEU A 74 13.31 -8.89 7.84
CA LEU A 74 12.01 -8.75 7.18
C LEU A 74 12.15 -8.66 5.65
N VAL A 75 13.08 -7.84 5.17
CA VAL A 75 13.36 -7.70 3.73
C VAL A 75 13.87 -9.00 3.13
N ARG A 76 14.75 -9.72 3.82
CA ARG A 76 15.22 -11.05 3.38
C ARG A 76 14.09 -12.07 3.35
N ALA A 77 13.18 -12.04 4.32
CA ALA A 77 12.01 -12.92 4.29
C ALA A 77 11.17 -12.65 3.04
N CYS A 78 10.83 -11.39 2.75
CA CYS A 78 10.13 -11.03 1.52
C CYS A 78 10.87 -11.52 0.25
N SER A 79 12.19 -11.32 0.20
CA SER A 79 13.03 -11.73 -0.93
C SER A 79 13.06 -13.26 -1.14
N VAL A 80 13.29 -14.03 -0.06
CA VAL A 80 13.35 -15.51 -0.10
C VAL A 80 12.02 -16.12 -0.54
N TRP A 81 10.92 -15.53 -0.10
CA TRP A 81 9.57 -15.99 -0.40
C TRP A 81 8.94 -15.29 -1.61
N GLU A 82 9.74 -14.58 -2.41
CA GLU A 82 9.35 -13.99 -3.70
C GLU A 82 8.18 -13.00 -3.62
N VAL A 83 8.07 -12.26 -2.50
CA VAL A 83 7.19 -11.09 -2.39
C VAL A 83 7.76 -9.97 -3.26
N GLU A 84 6.98 -9.52 -4.24
CA GLU A 84 7.48 -8.69 -5.35
C GLU A 84 7.68 -7.22 -5.00
N ASN A 85 6.88 -6.69 -4.08
CA ASN A 85 6.90 -5.28 -3.73
C ASN A 85 6.94 -5.11 -2.21
N ILE A 86 7.86 -4.30 -1.73
CA ILE A 86 7.96 -3.89 -0.33
C ILE A 86 7.65 -2.39 -0.27
N LEU A 87 6.64 -2.01 0.50
CA LEU A 87 6.34 -0.62 0.79
C LEU A 87 6.83 -0.27 2.20
N PHE A 88 7.82 0.62 2.29
CA PHE A 88 8.24 1.11 3.60
C PHE A 88 7.31 2.23 4.09
N VAL A 89 6.74 2.03 5.27
CA VAL A 89 5.84 2.98 5.92
C VAL A 89 6.40 3.40 7.26
N MET A 90 6.16 4.65 7.66
CA MET A 90 6.58 5.11 9.00
C MET A 90 5.78 4.37 10.07
N GLY A 91 4.46 4.26 9.88
CA GLY A 91 3.52 3.78 10.89
C GLY A 91 3.27 4.79 12.01
N GLU A 92 2.16 4.58 12.71
CA GLU A 92 1.72 5.41 13.84
C GLU A 92 2.07 4.75 15.18
N GLY A 93 2.07 5.50 16.28
CA GLY A 93 2.33 4.97 17.63
C GLY A 93 3.78 4.57 17.92
N SER A 94 4.00 4.02 19.12
CA SER A 94 5.27 3.50 19.70
C SER A 94 6.51 4.42 19.69
N GLU A 95 7.53 4.00 20.43
CA GLU A 95 8.85 4.62 20.43
C GLU A 95 9.55 4.40 19.09
N SER A 96 10.31 5.41 18.66
CA SER A 96 11.04 5.38 17.40
C SER A 96 12.45 4.81 17.61
N THR A 97 12.86 3.86 16.78
CA THR A 97 14.25 3.36 16.68
C THR A 97 15.16 4.30 15.88
N GLY A 98 14.60 5.38 15.32
CA GLY A 98 15.30 6.30 14.42
C GLY A 98 15.30 5.87 12.95
N LEU A 99 14.78 4.69 12.62
CA LEU A 99 14.69 4.21 11.24
C LEU A 99 13.50 4.85 10.50
N THR A 100 13.80 5.54 9.41
CA THR A 100 12.80 6.15 8.51
C THR A 100 12.61 5.31 7.23
N PRO A 101 11.48 5.45 6.52
CA PRO A 101 11.27 4.78 5.24
C PRO A 101 12.36 5.09 4.20
N THR A 102 12.80 6.35 4.10
CA THR A 102 13.87 6.74 3.16
C THR A 102 15.21 6.13 3.53
N THR A 103 15.54 6.05 4.83
CA THR A 103 16.77 5.38 5.28
C THR A 103 16.69 3.87 5.09
N ALA A 104 15.51 3.26 5.19
CA ALA A 104 15.30 1.84 4.92
C ALA A 104 15.58 1.51 3.45
N VAL A 105 15.02 2.29 2.50
CA VAL A 105 15.32 2.12 1.06
C VAL A 105 16.82 2.23 0.80
N ASN A 106 17.45 3.30 1.29
CA ASN A 106 18.88 3.53 1.08
C ASN A 106 19.73 2.39 1.66
N MET A 107 19.41 1.91 2.87
CA MET A 107 20.10 0.80 3.52
C MET A 107 20.01 -0.49 2.69
N VAL A 108 18.81 -0.86 2.26
CA VAL A 108 18.58 -2.08 1.47
C VAL A 108 19.36 -2.04 0.16
N ARG A 109 19.37 -0.88 -0.52
CA ARG A 109 20.12 -0.68 -1.76
C ARG A 109 21.63 -0.68 -1.53
N SER A 110 22.14 0.07 -0.56
CA SER A 110 23.58 0.20 -0.31
C SER A 110 24.24 -1.11 0.11
N GLU A 111 23.49 -1.95 0.83
CA GLU A 111 23.97 -3.25 1.30
C GLU A 111 23.76 -4.38 0.28
N GLY A 112 23.09 -4.09 -0.85
CA GLY A 112 22.85 -5.08 -1.90
C GLY A 112 22.00 -6.27 -1.46
N ILE A 113 21.11 -6.09 -0.46
CA ILE A 113 20.31 -7.18 0.13
C ILE A 113 19.45 -7.90 -0.92
N LEU A 114 19.09 -7.19 -2.01
CA LEU A 114 18.18 -7.64 -3.06
C LEU A 114 18.86 -7.83 -4.42
N ASN A 115 20.20 -7.81 -4.52
CA ASN A 115 20.91 -7.74 -5.81
C ASN A 115 20.57 -8.88 -6.81
N ASP A 116 20.18 -10.05 -6.31
CA ASP A 116 19.86 -11.22 -7.15
C ASP A 116 18.35 -11.40 -7.39
N ARG A 117 17.51 -10.44 -6.96
CA ARG A 117 16.05 -10.57 -6.96
C ARG A 117 15.34 -9.31 -7.42
N SER A 118 14.24 -9.49 -8.15
CA SER A 118 13.41 -8.41 -8.67
C SER A 118 12.37 -7.92 -7.66
N VAL A 119 12.79 -7.59 -6.43
CA VAL A 119 11.91 -7.02 -5.41
C VAL A 119 11.95 -5.50 -5.49
N LYS A 120 10.80 -4.87 -5.74
CA LYS A 120 10.65 -3.42 -5.83
C LYS A 120 10.48 -2.80 -4.44
N LEU A 121 11.13 -1.66 -4.22
CA LEU A 121 11.06 -0.89 -2.99
C LEU A 121 10.25 0.39 -3.19
N GLY A 122 9.22 0.58 -2.37
CA GLY A 122 8.31 1.70 -2.47
C GLY A 122 8.37 2.67 -1.31
N LEU A 123 7.92 3.90 -1.56
CA LEU A 123 7.71 4.93 -0.55
C LEU A 123 6.33 5.57 -0.69
N VAL A 124 5.71 5.87 0.46
CA VAL A 124 4.43 6.58 0.49
C VAL A 124 4.62 8.07 0.20
N VAL A 125 3.81 8.66 -0.67
CA VAL A 125 3.68 10.10 -0.89
C VAL A 125 2.25 10.53 -0.59
N ASP A 126 2.09 11.51 0.30
CA ASP A 126 0.79 12.11 0.58
C ASP A 126 0.71 13.45 -0.16
N PRO A 127 -0.16 13.60 -1.17
CA PRO A 127 -0.26 14.83 -1.95
C PRO A 127 -0.71 16.03 -1.09
N ARG A 128 -1.39 15.77 0.03
CA ARG A 128 -1.84 16.81 0.96
C ARG A 128 -0.74 17.25 1.93
N ARG A 129 0.30 16.43 2.07
CA ARG A 129 1.42 16.65 2.99
C ARG A 129 2.74 16.32 2.28
N PRO A 130 3.20 17.16 1.33
CA PRO A 130 4.42 16.92 0.54
C PRO A 130 5.73 17.06 1.35
N THR A 131 5.66 16.89 2.66
CA THR A 131 6.82 16.91 3.55
C THR A 131 7.82 15.84 3.14
N SER A 132 9.10 16.22 3.15
CA SER A 132 10.21 15.33 2.78
C SER A 132 10.15 14.78 1.34
N LEU A 133 9.37 15.37 0.44
CA LEU A 133 9.23 14.91 -0.95
C LEU A 133 10.58 14.75 -1.64
N GLN A 134 11.45 15.77 -1.55
CA GLN A 134 12.79 15.73 -2.14
C GLN A 134 13.66 14.60 -1.56
N ARG A 135 13.52 14.30 -0.27
CA ARG A 135 14.20 13.15 0.36
C ARG A 135 13.66 11.82 -0.14
N LYS A 136 12.35 11.72 -0.37
CA LYS A 136 11.71 10.51 -0.93
C LYS A 136 12.12 10.28 -2.39
N ILE A 137 12.08 11.32 -3.23
CA ILE A 137 12.56 11.26 -4.62
C ILE A 137 14.06 10.92 -4.65
N GLY A 138 14.86 11.58 -3.80
CA GLY A 138 16.31 11.35 -3.72
C GLY A 138 16.70 9.94 -3.27
N ALA A 139 15.83 9.23 -2.53
CA ALA A 139 16.02 7.83 -2.17
C ALA A 139 15.80 6.85 -3.34
N ARG A 140 15.31 7.36 -4.49
CA ARG A 140 15.08 6.59 -5.73
C ARG A 140 14.31 5.30 -5.47
N PRO A 141 13.07 5.36 -4.96
CA PRO A 141 12.23 4.17 -4.85
C PRO A 141 11.94 3.61 -6.26
N ASP A 142 11.62 2.32 -6.35
CA ASP A 142 11.16 1.72 -7.62
C ASP A 142 9.72 2.12 -7.93
N PHE A 143 8.91 2.36 -6.89
CA PHE A 143 7.55 2.88 -7.02
C PHE A 143 7.19 3.89 -5.93
N ILE A 144 6.30 4.82 -6.26
CA ILE A 144 5.65 5.73 -5.33
C ILE A 144 4.24 5.21 -5.08
N TYR A 145 3.91 5.04 -3.81
CA TYR A 145 2.57 4.69 -3.38
C TYR A 145 1.86 5.95 -2.87
N SER A 146 0.75 6.35 -3.46
CA SER A 146 0.05 7.53 -2.97
C SER A 146 -0.82 7.22 -1.75
N ALA A 147 -0.91 8.18 -0.82
CA ALA A 147 -2.05 8.22 0.09
C ALA A 147 -3.36 8.36 -0.71
N PRO A 148 -4.54 8.07 -0.11
CA PRO A 148 -5.82 8.22 -0.80
C PRO A 148 -5.96 9.57 -1.49
N VAL A 149 -6.28 9.53 -2.78
CA VAL A 149 -6.53 10.70 -3.63
C VAL A 149 -8.02 11.01 -3.65
N THR A 150 -8.35 12.29 -3.61
CA THR A 150 -9.71 12.82 -3.53
C THR A 150 -10.01 14.00 -4.45
N SER A 151 -8.99 14.57 -5.10
CA SER A 151 -9.18 15.73 -5.97
C SER A 151 -8.24 15.71 -7.18
N GLN A 152 -8.62 16.44 -8.23
CA GLN A 152 -7.81 16.58 -9.43
C GLN A 152 -6.45 17.25 -9.17
N THR A 153 -6.39 18.22 -8.24
CA THR A 153 -5.13 18.86 -7.87
C THR A 153 -4.13 17.88 -7.26
N GLU A 154 -4.61 16.91 -6.48
CA GLU A 154 -3.75 15.84 -5.93
C GLU A 154 -3.25 14.89 -7.03
N VAL A 155 -4.05 14.64 -8.07
CA VAL A 155 -3.63 13.88 -9.26
C VAL A 155 -2.49 14.60 -9.98
N GLU A 156 -2.68 15.89 -10.31
CA GLU A 156 -1.68 16.71 -11.01
C GLU A 156 -0.35 16.73 -10.24
N PHE A 157 -0.41 16.84 -8.91
CA PHE A 157 0.75 16.74 -8.06
C PHE A 157 1.45 15.37 -8.19
N LEU A 158 0.70 14.26 -8.15
CA LEU A 158 1.29 12.92 -8.25
C LEU A 158 1.92 12.66 -9.62
N GLU A 159 1.33 13.18 -10.69
CA GLU A 159 1.89 13.12 -12.04
C GLU A 159 3.25 13.85 -12.11
N GLU A 160 3.34 15.05 -11.53
CA GLU A 160 4.59 15.81 -11.43
C GLU A 160 5.65 15.04 -10.63
N VAL A 161 5.27 14.43 -9.50
CA VAL A 161 6.19 13.65 -8.68
C VAL A 161 6.68 12.40 -9.42
N SER A 162 5.78 11.67 -10.07
CA SER A 162 6.10 10.47 -10.86
C SER A 162 7.12 10.82 -11.94
N SER A 163 6.84 11.86 -12.73
CA SER A 163 7.71 12.38 -13.80
C SER A 163 9.11 12.74 -13.31
N LYS A 164 9.22 13.44 -12.17
CA LYS A 164 10.53 13.83 -11.59
C LYS A 164 11.31 12.67 -10.99
N SER A 165 10.63 11.66 -10.47
CA SER A 165 11.27 10.55 -9.76
C SER A 165 11.72 9.42 -10.69
N GLY A 166 11.08 9.27 -11.85
CA GLY A 166 11.24 8.10 -12.72
C GLY A 166 10.72 6.79 -12.09
N SER A 167 10.00 6.87 -10.98
CA SER A 167 9.40 5.72 -10.28
C SER A 167 8.03 5.39 -10.88
N GLU A 168 7.61 4.13 -10.79
CA GLU A 168 6.22 3.78 -11.09
C GLU A 168 5.26 4.45 -10.11
N LEU A 169 4.08 4.88 -10.57
CA LEU A 169 3.06 5.45 -9.69
C LEU A 169 2.00 4.41 -9.36
N TYR A 170 1.84 4.12 -8.07
CA TYR A 170 0.77 3.28 -7.52
C TYR A 170 -0.22 4.20 -6.80
N ALA A 171 -1.37 4.48 -7.43
CA ALA A 171 -2.32 5.47 -6.95
C ALA A 171 -3.36 4.86 -6.01
N GLY A 172 -3.47 5.40 -4.80
CA GLY A 172 -4.47 5.02 -3.81
C GLY A 172 -5.82 5.69 -4.02
N LEU A 173 -6.87 4.89 -4.11
CA LEU A 173 -8.27 5.31 -4.12
C LEU A 173 -8.99 4.64 -2.95
N LEU A 174 -9.55 5.45 -2.04
CA LEU A 174 -10.33 4.91 -0.92
C LEU A 174 -11.83 4.92 -1.26
N VAL A 175 -12.50 3.81 -0.92
CA VAL A 175 -13.93 3.60 -1.14
C VAL A 175 -14.77 4.36 -0.12
N ASN A 176 -15.69 5.19 -0.60
CA ASN A 176 -16.60 6.03 0.20
C ASN A 176 -17.81 5.23 0.72
N SER A 177 -17.57 4.26 1.59
CA SER A 177 -18.65 3.52 2.25
C SER A 177 -18.95 4.06 3.66
N PRO A 178 -20.17 3.88 4.19
CA PRO A 178 -20.51 4.31 5.55
C PRO A 178 -19.55 3.76 6.62
N LEU A 179 -19.07 2.53 6.45
CA LEU A 179 -18.14 1.87 7.38
C LEU A 179 -16.72 2.45 7.29
N ASN A 180 -16.31 2.98 6.13
CA ASN A 180 -15.01 3.65 5.96
C ASN A 180 -15.00 5.10 6.44
N ARG A 181 -16.16 5.78 6.58
CA ARG A 181 -16.25 7.19 7.00
C ARG A 181 -15.51 7.54 8.29
N PRO A 182 -15.57 6.73 9.37
CA PRO A 182 -14.81 7.03 10.59
C PRO A 182 -13.30 7.05 10.34
N ILE A 183 -12.79 6.12 9.52
CA ILE A 183 -11.37 6.06 9.15
C ILE A 183 -11.00 7.28 8.31
N LEU A 184 -11.81 7.59 7.29
CA LEU A 184 -11.68 8.78 6.43
C LEU A 184 -11.47 10.06 7.25
N SER A 185 -12.37 10.32 8.19
CA SER A 185 -12.30 11.50 9.05
C SER A 185 -11.04 11.51 9.91
N ARG A 186 -10.61 10.36 10.46
CA ARG A 186 -9.39 10.25 11.27
C ARG A 186 -8.12 10.58 10.47
N ILE A 187 -8.06 10.16 9.21
CA ILE A 187 -6.91 10.42 8.33
C ILE A 187 -7.02 11.75 7.56
N GLY A 188 -8.01 12.58 7.88
CA GLY A 188 -8.23 13.89 7.25
C GLY A 188 -8.56 13.80 5.76
N VAL A 189 -9.18 12.71 5.33
CA VAL A 189 -9.74 12.55 3.98
C VAL A 189 -11.23 12.89 4.05
N ASN A 190 -11.66 13.90 3.28
CA ASN A 190 -13.07 14.21 3.09
C ASN A 190 -13.43 13.96 1.63
N GLN A 191 -14.46 13.15 1.39
CA GLN A 191 -14.98 12.86 0.06
C GLN A 191 -16.35 13.53 -0.07
N SER A 192 -16.51 14.40 -1.07
CA SER A 192 -17.74 15.19 -1.29
C SER A 192 -18.59 14.67 -2.44
N PHE A 193 -18.35 13.44 -2.91
CA PHE A 193 -19.10 12.82 -3.99
C PHE A 193 -20.12 11.79 -3.49
N GLU A 194 -21.16 11.58 -4.28
CA GLU A 194 -22.14 10.50 -4.06
C GLU A 194 -21.63 9.17 -4.62
N GLY A 195 -22.04 8.06 -3.99
CA GLY A 195 -21.61 6.71 -4.37
C GLY A 195 -20.30 6.26 -3.73
N LEU A 196 -19.84 5.07 -4.11
CA LEU A 196 -18.65 4.42 -3.53
C LEU A 196 -17.33 5.03 -4.04
N VAL A 197 -17.31 5.60 -5.25
CA VAL A 197 -16.15 6.27 -5.87
C VAL A 197 -16.60 7.38 -6.82
N ASP A 198 -15.74 8.36 -7.05
CA ASP A 198 -15.87 9.27 -8.19
C ASP A 198 -15.24 8.62 -9.43
N TRP A 199 -16.08 8.20 -10.39
CA TRP A 199 -15.62 7.54 -11.61
C TRP A 199 -14.74 8.41 -12.50
N ARG A 200 -14.90 9.74 -12.48
CA ARG A 200 -13.98 10.62 -13.23
C ARG A 200 -12.59 10.58 -12.62
N LEU A 201 -12.51 10.59 -11.30
CA LEU A 201 -11.25 10.45 -10.59
C LEU A 201 -10.61 9.08 -10.85
N VAL A 202 -11.40 8.00 -10.86
CA VAL A 202 -10.93 6.64 -11.21
C VAL A 202 -10.27 6.63 -12.58
N ASP A 203 -10.94 7.18 -13.59
CA ASP A 203 -10.43 7.21 -14.97
C ASP A 203 -9.11 8.00 -15.06
N THR A 204 -9.04 9.16 -14.39
CA THR A 204 -7.82 9.97 -14.35
C THR A 204 -6.68 9.24 -13.64
N LEU A 205 -6.93 8.63 -12.48
CA LEU A 205 -5.91 7.90 -11.74
C LEU A 205 -5.38 6.71 -12.53
N LYS A 206 -6.24 5.99 -13.25
CA LYS A 206 -5.81 4.89 -14.12
C LYS A 206 -4.91 5.39 -15.25
N ALA A 207 -5.21 6.55 -15.84
CA ALA A 207 -4.42 7.09 -16.94
C ALA A 207 -2.97 7.42 -16.54
N ILE A 208 -2.74 7.81 -15.27
CA ILE A 208 -1.42 8.23 -14.79
C ILE A 208 -0.67 7.17 -13.96
N SER A 209 -1.35 6.12 -13.50
CA SER A 209 -0.78 5.12 -12.59
C SER A 209 -0.51 3.79 -13.27
N SER A 210 0.57 3.14 -12.86
CA SER A 210 0.88 1.76 -13.25
C SER A 210 -0.02 0.76 -12.52
N VAL A 211 -0.46 1.12 -11.30
CA VAL A 211 -1.36 0.31 -10.47
C VAL A 211 -2.34 1.24 -9.75
N LEU A 212 -3.63 0.95 -9.84
CA LEU A 212 -4.65 1.55 -9.00
C LEU A 212 -4.85 0.68 -7.74
N ILE A 213 -4.65 1.26 -6.57
CA ILE A 213 -4.83 0.61 -5.28
C ILE A 213 -6.21 0.98 -4.73
N LEU A 214 -7.11 0.00 -4.70
CA LEU A 214 -8.42 0.15 -4.08
C LEU A 214 -8.32 -0.15 -2.58
N MET A 215 -8.68 0.83 -1.77
CA MET A 215 -8.61 0.75 -0.32
C MET A 215 -10.01 0.77 0.30
N SER A 216 -10.35 -0.28 1.05
CA SER A 216 -11.61 -0.35 1.79
C SER A 216 -11.41 -1.02 3.16
N PRO A 217 -10.71 -0.36 4.09
CA PRO A 217 -10.18 -1.00 5.31
C PRO A 217 -11.25 -1.51 6.28
N ALA A 218 -12.42 -0.87 6.35
CA ALA A 218 -13.53 -1.26 7.22
C ALA A 218 -14.71 -1.88 6.47
N ASP A 219 -14.62 -1.99 5.14
CA ASP A 219 -15.70 -2.50 4.29
C ASP A 219 -15.16 -3.27 3.08
N PRO A 220 -14.58 -4.45 3.29
CA PRO A 220 -14.02 -5.23 2.20
C PRO A 220 -15.04 -5.47 1.08
N ASP A 221 -16.31 -5.76 1.41
CA ASP A 221 -17.38 -6.04 0.45
C ASP A 221 -17.63 -4.88 -0.51
N SER A 222 -17.73 -3.65 -0.01
CA SER A 222 -17.83 -2.46 -0.88
C SER A 222 -16.58 -2.30 -1.76
N GLY A 223 -15.40 -2.61 -1.22
CA GLY A 223 -14.15 -2.62 -1.99
C GLY A 223 -14.17 -3.63 -3.14
N ILE A 224 -14.65 -4.85 -2.87
CA ILE A 224 -14.80 -5.91 -3.87
C ILE A 224 -15.84 -5.54 -4.92
N SER A 225 -16.96 -4.92 -4.53
CA SER A 225 -17.97 -4.41 -5.47
C SER A 225 -17.37 -3.40 -6.44
N VAL A 226 -16.65 -2.40 -5.92
CA VAL A 226 -15.97 -1.39 -6.73
C VAL A 226 -14.94 -2.04 -7.66
N LEU A 227 -14.16 -3.02 -7.17
CA LEU A 227 -13.19 -3.75 -7.99
C LEU A 227 -13.86 -4.45 -9.18
N ARG A 228 -15.00 -5.14 -8.96
CA ARG A 228 -15.76 -5.76 -10.04
C ARG A 228 -16.25 -4.75 -11.07
N GLU A 229 -16.70 -3.59 -10.62
CA GLU A 229 -17.15 -2.51 -11.52
C GLU A 229 -15.99 -1.89 -12.33
N VAL A 230 -14.83 -1.67 -11.68
CA VAL A 230 -13.60 -1.24 -12.36
C VAL A 230 -13.26 -2.25 -13.46
N ARG A 231 -13.27 -3.55 -13.15
CA ARG A 231 -13.02 -4.61 -14.15
C ARG A 231 -14.05 -4.64 -15.27
N ALA A 232 -15.33 -4.53 -14.96
CA ALA A 232 -16.40 -4.52 -15.95
C ALA A 232 -16.28 -3.34 -16.93
N ARG A 233 -15.69 -2.23 -16.50
CA ARG A 233 -15.39 -1.06 -17.33
C ARG A 233 -14.11 -1.20 -18.17
N GLY A 234 -13.45 -2.37 -18.14
CA GLY A 234 -12.17 -2.58 -18.81
C GLY A 234 -11.02 -1.82 -18.16
N LEU A 235 -11.15 -1.54 -16.86
CA LEU A 235 -10.17 -0.82 -16.06
C LEU A 235 -9.21 -1.74 -15.29
#